data_AF-A0A3D3GGW9-F1
#
_entry.id   AF-A0A3D3GGW9-F1
#
_cell.length_a   1.000
_cell.length_b   1.000
_cell.length_c   1.000
_cell.angle_alpha   90.00
_cell.angle_beta   90.00
_cell.angle_gamma   90.00
#
_symmetry.space_group_name_H-M   'P 1'
#
loop_
_entity.id
_entity.type
_entity.pdbx_description
1 polymer ?
#
loop_
_entity_poly.entity_id
_entity_poly.type
_entity_poly.pdbx_seq_one_letter_code
_entity_poly.pdbx_strand_id
1 'polypeptide(L)'
;MKKIQAPVVIEFIPGSRVMNEEQKQPHHTWISFSHGEPITVPTDQIIHCEDAHGAARVGLGGMSFEGLENEKLVFWRVRDLYPEETLHPERAIKVSLDTSRVATVHMQGTQVWPRTKVSKHQAY
;
A
#
# COMPACT_ATOMS: atom_id res chain seq x y z
N MET A 1 3.93 -0.70 -25.49
CA MET A 1 4.47 -1.09 -24.17
C MET A 1 3.31 -1.19 -23.19
N LYS A 2 3.01 -2.37 -22.62
CA LYS A 2 1.98 -2.47 -21.56
C LYS A 2 2.55 -1.78 -20.32
N LYS A 3 1.89 -0.72 -19.83
CA LYS A 3 2.19 -0.20 -18.48
C LYS A 3 1.94 -1.36 -17.52
N ILE A 4 2.97 -1.79 -16.80
CA ILE A 4 2.80 -2.75 -15.71
C ILE A 4 1.98 -2.02 -14.65
N GLN A 5 0.70 -2.38 -14.55
CA GLN A 5 -0.16 -1.86 -13.51
C GLN A 5 0.13 -2.63 -12.23
N ALA A 6 0.40 -1.92 -11.14
CA ALA A 6 0.59 -2.58 -9.85
C ALA A 6 -0.74 -3.25 -9.42
N PRO A 7 -0.70 -4.53 -8.99
CA PRO A 7 -1.87 -5.23 -8.46
C PRO A 7 -2.57 -4.48 -7.34
N VAL A 8 -1.81 -3.89 -6.42
CA VAL A 8 -2.33 -3.01 -5.38
C VAL A 8 -1.58 -1.69 -5.43
N VAL A 9 -2.32 -0.58 -5.34
CA VAL A 9 -1.76 0.76 -5.17
C VAL A 9 -2.41 1.38 -3.94
N ILE A 10 -1.57 1.83 -3.00
CA ILE A 10 -2.00 2.53 -1.80
C ILE A 10 -1.58 3.98 -1.95
N GLU A 11 -2.55 4.90 -1.84
CA GLU A 11 -2.29 6.32 -1.68
C GLU A 11 -2.53 6.69 -0.22
N PHE A 12 -1.50 7.25 0.40
CA PHE A 12 -1.56 7.71 1.78
C PHE A 12 -2.19 9.09 1.88
N ILE A 13 -2.58 9.50 3.08
CA ILE A 13 -3.18 10.83 3.29
C ILE A 13 -2.27 11.98 2.79
N PRO A 14 -2.85 13.13 2.40
CA PRO A 14 -2.07 14.31 2.06
C PRO A 14 -1.07 14.70 3.16
N GLY A 15 0.10 15.19 2.74
CA GLY A 15 1.23 15.49 3.60
C GLY A 15 2.12 14.29 3.92
N SER A 16 1.77 13.09 3.46
CA SER A 16 2.63 11.92 3.60
C SER A 16 3.81 11.94 2.61
N ARG A 17 4.93 11.32 3.01
CA ARG A 17 6.17 11.25 2.23
C ARG A 17 6.77 9.85 2.28
N VAL A 18 7.35 9.42 1.16
CA VAL A 18 8.18 8.21 1.12
C VAL A 18 9.56 8.56 1.65
N MET A 19 10.00 7.85 2.68
CA MET A 19 11.34 7.94 3.22
C MET A 19 12.09 6.66 2.85
N ASN A 20 13.02 6.80 1.92
CA ASN A 20 14.03 5.78 1.65
C ASN A 20 15.28 6.23 2.41
N GLU A 21 15.65 5.56 3.50
CA GLU A 21 16.97 5.80 4.07
C GLU A 21 18.01 5.43 3.01
N GLU A 22 18.74 6.43 2.53
CA GLU A 22 19.92 6.20 1.72
C GLU A 22 20.88 5.28 2.52
N GLN A 23 21.02 4.04 2.04
CA GLN A 23 22.25 3.25 2.11
C GLN A 23 22.68 2.60 3.44
N LYS A 24 21.80 2.37 4.44
CA LYS A 24 22.23 1.58 5.62
C LYS A 24 21.44 0.31 5.94
N GLN A 25 20.18 0.18 5.52
CA GLN A 25 19.45 -1.11 5.59
C GLN A 25 18.44 -1.22 4.43
N PRO A 26 18.66 -2.07 3.42
CA PRO A 26 17.81 -2.18 2.21
C PRO A 26 16.42 -2.81 2.47
N HIS A 27 15.98 -2.92 3.72
CA HIS A 27 14.84 -3.76 4.09
C HIS A 27 13.56 -2.97 4.35
N HIS A 28 13.63 -1.68 4.72
CA HIS A 28 12.46 -0.93 5.17
C HIS A 28 12.25 0.37 4.39
N THR A 29 11.09 0.47 3.74
CA THR A 29 10.55 1.70 3.18
C THR A 29 9.56 2.26 4.18
N TRP A 30 9.73 3.52 4.52
CA TRP A 30 8.90 4.20 5.51
C TRP A 30 7.98 5.20 4.83
N ILE A 31 6.78 5.32 5.38
CA ILE A 31 5.85 6.40 5.04
C ILE A 31 5.75 7.29 6.26
N SER A 32 6.24 8.52 6.13
CA SER A 32 6.06 9.55 7.15
C SER A 32 4.80 10.35 6.89
N PHE A 33 4.29 10.97 7.95
CA PHE A 33 3.08 11.79 7.94
C PHE A 33 3.39 13.13 8.59
N SER A 34 2.63 14.17 8.25
CA SER A 34 2.74 15.48 8.90
C SER A 34 2.48 15.41 10.42
N HIS A 35 1.68 14.43 10.86
CA HIS A 35 1.39 14.14 12.24
C HIS A 35 1.34 12.63 12.50
N GLY A 36 1.87 12.20 13.64
CA GLY A 36 1.91 10.80 14.05
C GLY A 36 3.18 10.07 13.63
N GLU A 37 3.28 8.81 14.03
CA GLU A 37 4.47 8.00 13.78
C GLU A 37 4.55 7.52 12.32
N PRO A 38 5.75 7.47 11.74
CA PRO A 38 5.99 6.80 10.48
C PRO A 38 5.60 5.33 10.55
N ILE A 39 5.20 4.77 9.42
CA ILE A 39 4.91 3.33 9.30
C ILE A 39 5.87 2.69 8.30
N THR A 40 6.08 1.39 8.45
CA THR A 40 6.77 0.59 7.44
C THR A 40 5.76 0.04 6.42
N VAL A 41 6.23 -0.10 5.18
CA VAL A 41 5.55 -0.87 4.13
C VAL A 41 6.48 -2.00 3.68
N PRO A 42 5.94 -3.12 3.16
CA PRO A 42 6.76 -4.27 2.76
C PRO A 42 7.60 -3.92 1.53
N THR A 43 8.85 -3.49 1.75
CA THR A 43 9.79 -3.02 0.71
C THR A 43 9.99 -4.02 -0.42
N ASP A 44 10.10 -5.30 -0.06
CA ASP A 44 10.28 -6.42 -0.98
C ASP A 44 9.04 -6.69 -1.85
N GLN A 45 7.96 -5.96 -1.62
CA GLN A 45 6.73 -5.98 -2.41
C GLN A 45 6.54 -4.71 -3.23
N ILE A 46 7.35 -3.66 -3.03
CA ILE A 46 7.21 -2.38 -3.73
C ILE A 46 7.78 -2.52 -5.14
N ILE A 47 6.93 -2.23 -6.13
CA ILE A 47 7.35 -2.15 -7.54
C ILE A 47 7.41 -0.71 -8.06
N HIS A 48 6.85 0.23 -7.31
CA HIS A 48 6.91 1.65 -7.59
C HIS A 48 6.56 2.46 -6.32
N CYS A 49 7.24 3.58 -6.11
CA CYS A 49 6.90 4.56 -5.09
C CYS A 49 7.10 5.98 -5.62
N GLU A 50 6.22 6.90 -5.24
CA GLU A 50 6.29 8.32 -5.60
C GLU A 50 5.64 9.19 -4.51
N ASP A 51 6.00 10.47 -4.44
CA ASP A 51 5.39 11.45 -3.53
C ASP A 51 5.15 12.83 -4.21
N ALA A 52 5.08 12.83 -5.55
CA ALA A 52 5.09 14.04 -6.38
C ALA A 52 3.82 14.91 -6.28
N HIS A 53 2.74 14.40 -5.70
CA HIS A 53 1.43 15.07 -5.65
C HIS A 53 1.01 15.49 -4.24
N GLY A 54 1.97 15.62 -3.32
CA GLY A 54 1.70 16.01 -1.93
C GLY A 54 1.13 14.88 -1.07
N ALA A 55 1.15 13.65 -1.59
CA ALA A 55 0.86 12.42 -0.85
C ALA A 55 1.79 11.31 -1.36
N ALA A 56 2.19 10.42 -0.46
CA ALA A 56 2.94 9.23 -0.79
C ALA A 56 2.04 8.20 -1.48
N ARG A 57 2.58 7.55 -2.50
CA ARG A 57 1.92 6.47 -3.23
C ARG A 57 2.87 5.29 -3.37
N VAL A 58 2.35 4.10 -3.07
CA VAL A 58 3.12 2.85 -3.15
C VAL A 58 2.35 1.82 -3.96
N GLY A 59 3.00 1.29 -4.99
CA GLY A 59 2.53 0.16 -5.78
C GLY A 59 3.14 -1.15 -5.28
N LEU A 60 2.30 -2.12 -4.95
CA LEU A 60 2.67 -3.42 -4.41
C LEU A 60 2.42 -4.54 -5.43
N GLY A 61 3.44 -5.36 -5.68
CA GLY A 61 3.45 -6.37 -6.74
C GLY A 61 2.91 -7.74 -6.37
N GLY A 62 3.04 -8.16 -5.11
CA GLY A 62 2.63 -9.47 -4.62
C GLY A 62 1.70 -9.41 -3.41
N MET A 63 0.99 -8.29 -3.28
CA MET A 63 0.00 -8.07 -2.22
C MET A 63 -1.43 -8.05 -2.80
N SER A 64 -2.39 -8.49 -2.00
CA SER A 64 -3.84 -8.39 -2.24
C SER A 64 -4.49 -7.55 -1.14
N PHE A 65 -5.59 -6.87 -1.45
CA PHE A 65 -6.42 -6.16 -0.47
C PHE A 65 -7.66 -6.98 -0.14
N GLU A 66 -7.84 -7.37 1.12
CA GLU A 66 -8.95 -8.25 1.55
C GLU A 66 -10.11 -7.47 2.20
N GLY A 67 -9.89 -6.24 2.64
CA GLY A 67 -10.93 -5.40 3.21
C GLY A 67 -10.57 -4.74 4.53
N LEU A 68 -11.57 -4.59 5.39
CA LEU A 68 -11.45 -4.02 6.73
C LEU A 68 -11.53 -5.11 7.79
N GLU A 69 -10.59 -5.11 8.72
CA GLU A 69 -10.70 -5.86 9.98
C GLU A 69 -10.31 -4.91 11.12
N ASN A 70 -11.14 -4.82 12.17
CA ASN A 70 -10.88 -3.98 13.34
C ASN A 70 -10.46 -2.54 12.97
N GLU A 71 -11.19 -1.91 12.05
CA GLU A 71 -10.95 -0.54 11.56
C GLU A 71 -9.64 -0.33 10.78
N LYS A 72 -8.95 -1.42 10.44
CA LYS A 72 -7.71 -1.41 9.66
C LYS A 72 -7.91 -2.04 8.29
N LEU A 73 -7.28 -1.45 7.30
CA LEU A 73 -7.17 -1.99 5.95
C LEU A 73 -6.19 -3.16 5.97
N VAL A 74 -6.65 -4.34 5.53
CA VAL A 74 -5.87 -5.57 5.58
C VAL A 74 -5.38 -5.94 4.19
N PHE A 75 -4.09 -6.25 4.13
CA PHE A 75 -3.40 -6.68 2.92
C PHE A 75 -2.68 -8.00 3.20
N TRP A 76 -2.79 -8.94 2.26
CA TRP A 76 -2.13 -10.24 2.34
C TRP A 76 -1.09 -10.38 1.24
N ARG A 77 0.06 -10.94 1.62
CA ARG A 77 1.07 -11.41 0.67
C ARG A 77 0.53 -12.64 -0.03
N VAL A 78 0.39 -12.55 -1.34
CA VAL A 78 -0.09 -13.64 -2.21
C VAL A 78 1.02 -14.23 -3.06
N ARG A 79 2.15 -13.52 -3.20
CA ARG A 79 3.38 -14.04 -3.83
C ARG A 79 4.61 -13.24 -3.40
N ASP A 80 5.76 -13.89 -3.48
CA ASP A 80 7.05 -13.22 -3.38
C ASP A 80 7.47 -12.64 -4.75
N LEU A 81 8.14 -11.49 -4.75
CA LEU A 81 8.66 -10.84 -5.97
C LEU A 81 10.12 -11.16 -6.25
N TYR A 82 10.86 -11.56 -5.22
CA TYR A 82 12.28 -11.86 -5.28
C TYR A 82 12.53 -13.33 -4.88
N PRO A 83 13.68 -13.90 -5.30
CA PRO A 83 14.09 -15.23 -4.86
C PRO A 83 14.16 -15.35 -3.34
N GLU A 84 13.83 -16.52 -2.80
CA GLU A 84 13.71 -16.78 -1.37
C GLU A 84 14.98 -16.39 -0.60
N GLU A 85 16.16 -16.65 -1.17
CA GLU A 85 17.46 -16.32 -0.59
C GLU A 85 17.71 -14.82 -0.39
N THR A 86 16.93 -13.96 -1.03
CA THR A 86 17.02 -12.50 -0.90
C THR A 86 15.97 -11.90 0.03
N LEU A 87 14.98 -12.69 0.42
CA LEU A 87 13.88 -12.24 1.24
C LEU A 87 14.23 -12.30 2.73
N HIS A 88 13.67 -11.35 3.48
CA HIS A 88 13.78 -11.41 4.94
C HIS A 88 13.04 -12.65 5.48
N PRO A 89 13.65 -13.44 6.39
CA PRO A 89 12.99 -14.63 6.96
C PRO A 89 11.66 -14.30 7.64
N GLU A 90 11.61 -13.16 8.34
CA GLU A 90 10.43 -12.70 9.09
C GLU A 90 9.52 -11.78 8.26
N ARG A 91 9.50 -11.93 6.94
CA ARG A 91 8.65 -11.11 6.07
C ARG A 91 7.17 -11.26 6.43
N ALA A 92 6.48 -10.14 6.57
CA ALA A 92 5.07 -10.14 6.93
C ALA A 92 4.21 -10.79 5.85
N ILE A 93 3.39 -11.76 6.25
CA ILE A 93 2.36 -12.37 5.41
C ILE A 93 1.11 -11.48 5.38
N LYS A 94 0.83 -10.79 6.49
CA LYS A 94 -0.31 -9.89 6.65
C LYS A 94 0.18 -8.51 7.07
N VAL A 95 -0.31 -7.48 6.40
CA VAL A 95 -0.07 -6.06 6.73
C VAL A 95 -1.42 -5.42 7.05
N SER A 96 -1.46 -4.58 8.07
CA SER A 96 -2.67 -3.86 8.48
C SER A 96 -2.36 -2.38 8.64
N LEU A 97 -3.14 -1.53 7.97
CA LEU A 97 -2.96 -0.09 7.97
C LEU A 97 -4.19 0.59 8.58
N ASP A 98 -3.97 1.56 9.46
CA ASP A 98 -5.06 2.36 10.00
C ASP A 98 -5.74 3.14 8.87
N THR A 99 -7.07 3.11 8.83
CA THR A 99 -7.84 3.81 7.79
C THR A 99 -7.59 5.32 7.77
N SER A 100 -7.25 5.91 8.91
CA SER A 100 -6.89 7.33 9.04
C SER A 100 -5.59 7.72 8.31
N ARG A 101 -4.77 6.75 7.94
CA ARG A 101 -3.48 6.96 7.25
C ARG A 101 -3.57 6.76 5.74
N VAL A 102 -4.67 6.20 5.24
CA VAL A 102 -4.82 5.82 3.83
C VAL A 102 -5.94 6.63 3.18
N ALA A 103 -5.61 7.35 2.11
CA ALA A 103 -6.58 8.10 1.32
C ALA A 103 -7.34 7.17 0.38
N THR A 104 -6.64 6.35 -0.41
CA THR A 104 -7.26 5.41 -1.35
C THR A 104 -6.48 4.10 -1.45
N VAL A 105 -7.20 3.04 -1.81
CA VAL A 105 -6.61 1.78 -2.25
C VAL A 105 -7.21 1.42 -3.60
N HIS A 106 -6.35 1.15 -4.58
CA HIS A 106 -6.74 0.59 -5.86
C HIS A 106 -6.25 -0.84 -5.98
N MET A 107 -7.12 -1.75 -6.39
CA MET A 107 -6.78 -3.13 -6.72
C MET A 107 -7.06 -3.37 -8.19
N GLN A 108 -6.04 -3.79 -8.94
CA GLN A 108 -6.09 -3.96 -10.40
C GLN A 108 -6.66 -2.71 -11.10
N GLY A 109 -6.25 -1.53 -10.62
CA GLY A 109 -6.72 -0.24 -11.12
C GLY A 109 -8.06 0.26 -10.60
N THR A 110 -8.87 -0.60 -9.99
CA THR A 110 -10.18 -0.23 -9.46
C THR A 110 -10.04 0.27 -8.04
N GLN A 111 -10.58 1.44 -7.73
CA GLN A 111 -10.63 1.93 -6.34
C GLN A 111 -11.53 1.00 -5.51
N VAL A 112 -10.95 0.35 -4.51
CA VAL A 112 -11.63 -0.56 -3.57
C VAL A 112 -11.76 0.05 -2.18
N TRP A 113 -11.02 1.12 -1.90
CA TRP A 113 -11.12 1.94 -0.70
C TRP A 113 -10.91 3.43 -1.03
N PRO A 114 -11.67 4.36 -0.41
CA PRO A 114 -12.91 4.10 0.33
C PRO A 114 -13.95 3.47 -0.60
N ARG A 115 -14.79 2.58 -0.04
CA ARG A 115 -15.90 1.98 -0.80
C ARG A 115 -16.90 3.08 -1.13
N THR A 116 -17.01 3.45 -2.39
CA THR A 116 -18.06 4.36 -2.84
C THR A 116 -19.40 3.68 -2.60
N LYS A 117 -20.28 4.26 -1.78
CA LYS A 117 -21.66 3.79 -1.66
C LYS A 117 -22.32 4.02 -3.01
N VAL A 118 -22.54 2.96 -3.78
CA VAL A 118 -23.42 3.04 -4.95
C VAL A 118 -24.84 3.14 -4.40
N SER A 119 -25.37 4.36 -4.31
CA SER A 119 -26.77 4.59 -3.97
C SER A 119 -27.64 3.94 -5.05
N LYS A 120 -28.21 2.76 -4.77
CA LYS A 120 -29.25 2.17 -5.59
C LYS A 120 -30.53 3.00 -5.42
N HIS A 121 -30.66 4.11 -6.15
CA HIS A 121 -31.98 4.64 -6.48
C HIS A 121 -32.48 3.87 -7.70
N GLN A 122 -33.05 2.69 -7.44
CA GLN A 122 -33.88 2.00 -8.41
C GLN A 122 -35.33 2.32 -8.03
N ALA A 123 -35.89 3.34 -8.70
CA ALA A 123 -37.30 3.67 -8.63
C ALA A 123 -38.10 2.50 -9.22
N TYR A 124 -39.12 2.06 -8.50
CA TYR A 124 -40.25 1.28 -9.01
C TYR A 124 -41.44 2.22 -9.13
#